data_AF-A0A0F9GB16-F1
#
_entry.id   AF-A0A0F9GB16-F1
#
_cell.length_a   1.000
_cell.length_b   1.000
_cell.length_c   1.000
_cell.angle_alpha   90.00
_cell.angle_beta   90.00
_cell.angle_gamma   90.00
#
_symmetry.space_group_name_H-M   'P 1'
#
loop_
_entity.id
_entity.type
_entity.pdbx_description
1 polymer ?
#
loop_
_entity_poly.entity_id
_entity_poly.type
_entity_poly.pdbx_seq_one_letter_code
_entity_poly.pdbx_strand_id
1 'polypeptide(L)'
;MGYKPSTNEKRYHITKGFPKSVVDLLDKAARGKYEMQLEYTHHATDQAILYGCRDNLPVTINWGNCYIFEVAVIGGVLDKVVLRTEFDKDNDIILAVNAANPRVRTLWINEKNDKRNERIDLEVYDTP
;
A
#
# COMPACT_ATOMS: atom_id res chain seq x y z
N MET A 1 -1.01 -16.84 12.56
CA MET A 1 -1.31 -17.45 11.24
C MET A 1 -0.46 -16.73 10.20
N GLY A 2 0.51 -17.41 9.60
CA GLY A 2 1.36 -16.82 8.55
C GLY A 2 0.61 -16.74 7.23
N TYR A 3 0.70 -15.59 6.55
CA TYR A 3 0.23 -15.43 5.19
C TYR A 3 1.00 -16.38 4.28
N LYS A 4 0.35 -17.43 3.75
CA LYS A 4 0.88 -18.19 2.63
C LYS A 4 0.43 -17.48 1.36
N PRO A 5 1.32 -16.85 0.58
CA PRO A 5 0.94 -16.30 -0.72
C PRO A 5 0.31 -17.41 -1.56
N SER A 6 -0.75 -17.09 -2.30
CA SER A 6 -1.30 -18.03 -3.28
C SER A 6 -0.17 -18.43 -4.25
N THR A 7 -0.20 -19.64 -4.79
CA THR A 7 0.84 -20.18 -5.69
C THR A 7 1.11 -19.34 -6.94
N ASN A 8 0.31 -18.29 -7.20
CA ASN A 8 0.44 -17.36 -8.33
C ASN A 8 0.54 -15.88 -7.91
N GLU A 9 0.75 -15.57 -6.63
CA GLU A 9 1.02 -14.19 -6.20
C GLU A 9 2.48 -13.83 -6.49
N LYS A 10 2.67 -12.76 -7.27
CA LYS A 10 3.96 -12.10 -7.44
C LYS A 10 3.99 -10.81 -6.67
N ARG A 11 5.10 -10.55 -5.98
CA ARG A 11 5.27 -9.37 -5.13
C ARG A 11 6.43 -8.55 -5.64
N TYR A 12 6.23 -7.26 -5.85
CA TYR A 12 7.27 -6.35 -6.32
C TYR A 12 7.47 -5.24 -5.31
N HIS A 13 8.73 -4.83 -5.15
CA HIS A 13 9.13 -3.71 -4.30
C HIS A 13 9.92 -2.69 -5.13
N ILE A 14 9.67 -1.40 -4.91
CA ILE A 14 10.28 -0.32 -5.71
C ILE A 14 11.82 -0.35 -5.69
N THR A 15 12.44 -0.78 -4.59
CA THR A 15 13.90 -0.96 -4.48
C THR A 15 14.46 -1.95 -5.50
N LYS A 16 13.68 -2.97 -5.90
CA LYS A 16 14.06 -3.90 -6.98
C LYS A 16 13.61 -3.43 -8.37
N GLY A 17 12.81 -2.37 -8.42
CA GLY A 17 12.12 -1.90 -9.61
C GLY A 17 10.78 -2.62 -9.83
N PHE A 18 9.93 -1.98 -10.63
CA PHE A 18 8.70 -2.59 -11.14
C PHE A 18 8.88 -2.99 -12.60
N PRO A 19 8.54 -4.23 -13.01
CA PRO A 19 8.52 -4.57 -14.43
C PRO A 19 7.48 -3.74 -15.16
N LYS A 20 7.67 -3.55 -16.48
CA LYS A 20 6.78 -2.73 -17.31
C LYS A 20 5.30 -3.14 -17.19
N SER A 21 5.02 -4.44 -17.09
CA SER A 21 3.66 -4.96 -16.90
C SER A 21 3.00 -4.47 -15.62
N VAL A 22 3.75 -4.30 -14.53
CA VAL A 22 3.25 -3.74 -13.25
C VAL A 22 3.04 -2.24 -13.37
N VAL A 23 3.95 -1.52 -14.03
CA VAL A 23 3.79 -0.08 -14.31
C VAL A 23 2.52 0.17 -15.12
N ASP A 24 2.29 -0.61 -16.18
CA ASP A 24 1.08 -0.52 -17.00
C ASP A 24 -0.21 -0.80 -16.19
N LEU A 25 -0.15 -1.70 -15.20
CA LEU A 25 -1.28 -1.98 -14.29
C LEU A 25 -1.53 -0.82 -13.33
N LEU A 26 -0.48 -0.22 -12.76
CA LEU A 26 -0.57 0.95 -11.89
C LEU A 26 -1.16 2.14 -12.65
N ASP A 27 -0.70 2.39 -13.88
CA ASP A 27 -1.21 3.46 -14.74
C ASP A 27 -2.70 3.25 -15.05
N LYS A 28 -3.11 2.02 -15.37
CA LYS A 28 -4.53 1.69 -15.60
C LYS A 28 -5.37 1.90 -14.34
N ALA A 29 -4.85 1.57 -13.17
CA ALA A 29 -5.55 1.80 -11.89
C ALA A 29 -5.70 3.30 -11.58
N ALA A 30 -4.71 4.11 -11.96
CA ALA A 30 -4.68 5.56 -11.75
C ALA A 30 -5.52 6.36 -12.77
N ARG A 31 -5.66 5.87 -14.02
CA ARG A 31 -6.31 6.60 -15.13
C ARG A 31 -7.72 7.09 -14.75
N GLY A 32 -7.85 8.40 -14.57
CA GLY A 32 -9.11 9.10 -14.30
C GLY A 32 -9.54 9.13 -12.83
N LYS A 33 -8.79 8.51 -11.91
CA LYS A 33 -9.09 8.46 -10.47
C LYS A 33 -8.04 9.26 -9.69
N TYR A 34 -8.12 10.58 -9.79
CA TYR A 34 -7.25 11.47 -9.01
C TYR A 34 -7.59 11.44 -7.52
N GLU A 35 -8.81 11.07 -7.17
CA GLU A 35 -9.22 10.90 -5.78
C GLU A 35 -9.84 9.51 -5.60
N MET A 36 -9.29 8.77 -4.64
CA MET A 36 -9.75 7.45 -4.27
C MET A 36 -10.40 7.53 -2.89
N GLN A 37 -11.71 7.26 -2.82
CA GLN A 37 -12.43 7.16 -1.56
C GLN A 37 -12.06 5.85 -0.85
N LEU A 38 -11.54 5.95 0.36
CA LEU A 38 -11.05 4.81 1.13
C LEU A 38 -12.16 4.20 1.97
N GLU A 39 -12.19 2.87 1.99
CA GLU A 39 -13.00 2.09 2.92
C GLU A 39 -12.11 1.26 3.84
N TYR A 40 -12.26 1.43 5.16
CA TYR A 40 -11.41 0.71 6.12
C TYR A 40 -12.04 -0.62 6.52
N THR A 41 -11.25 -1.69 6.45
CA THR A 41 -11.65 -2.97 7.06
C THR A 41 -11.65 -2.87 8.59
N HIS A 42 -12.29 -3.85 9.25
CA HIS A 42 -12.22 -3.97 10.71
C HIS A 42 -10.77 -4.06 11.20
N HIS A 43 -9.94 -4.89 10.54
CA HIS A 43 -8.53 -5.02 10.90
C HIS A 43 -7.75 -3.70 10.77
N ALA A 44 -7.94 -2.95 9.69
CA ALA A 44 -7.31 -1.63 9.54
C ALA A 44 -7.78 -0.63 10.60
N THR A 45 -9.06 -0.70 10.97
CA THR A 45 -9.62 0.13 12.06
C THR A 45 -8.98 -0.22 13.41
N ASP A 46 -8.78 -1.50 13.69
CA ASP A 46 -8.10 -1.95 14.92
C ASP A 46 -6.65 -1.46 14.98
N GLN A 47 -5.93 -1.51 13.84
CA GLN A 47 -4.59 -0.91 13.76
C GLN A 47 -4.62 0.59 14.06
N ALA A 48 -5.58 1.33 13.49
CA ALA A 48 -5.72 2.76 13.76
C ALA A 48 -6.00 3.07 15.23
N ILE A 49 -6.72 2.21 15.95
CA ILE A 49 -6.92 2.35 17.40
C ILE A 49 -5.59 2.20 18.15
N LEU A 50 -4.77 1.21 17.78
CA LEU A 50 -3.46 1.00 18.40
C LEU A 50 -2.52 2.19 18.20
N TYR A 51 -2.58 2.83 17.03
CA TYR A 51 -1.83 4.06 16.73
C TYR A 51 -2.51 5.34 17.25
N GLY A 52 -3.70 5.25 17.85
CA GLY A 52 -4.43 6.42 18.37
C GLY A 52 -4.94 7.38 17.28
N CYS A 53 -5.12 6.91 16.04
CA CYS A 53 -5.42 7.74 14.88
C CYS A 53 -6.76 7.43 14.18
N ARG A 54 -7.59 6.55 14.76
CA ARG A 54 -8.86 6.09 14.17
C ARG A 54 -9.76 7.23 13.67
N ASP A 55 -9.90 8.30 14.44
CA ASP A 55 -10.84 9.40 14.13
C ASP A 55 -10.28 10.37 13.09
N ASN A 56 -8.99 10.26 12.74
CA ASN A 56 -8.28 11.12 11.80
C ASN A 56 -7.87 10.38 10.51
N LEU A 57 -8.43 9.19 10.25
CA LEU A 57 -8.10 8.44 9.05
C LEU A 57 -8.52 9.20 7.78
N PRO A 58 -7.66 9.21 6.73
CA PRO A 58 -8.01 9.87 5.48
C PRO A 58 -9.20 9.18 4.82
N VAL A 59 -10.25 9.94 4.50
CA VAL A 59 -11.42 9.41 3.78
C VAL A 59 -11.13 9.28 2.28
N THR A 60 -10.20 10.09 1.77
CA THR A 60 -9.79 10.10 0.37
C THR A 60 -8.27 10.24 0.29
N ILE A 61 -7.66 9.62 -0.72
CA ILE A 61 -6.27 9.87 -1.08
C ILE A 61 -6.16 10.26 -2.55
N ASN A 62 -5.17 11.09 -2.86
CA ASN A 62 -4.82 11.35 -4.25
C ASN A 62 -3.78 10.34 -4.72
N TRP A 63 -4.22 9.38 -5.52
CA TRP A 63 -3.38 8.28 -5.99
C TRP A 63 -2.11 8.75 -6.72
N GLY A 64 -2.21 9.84 -7.48
CA GLY A 64 -1.07 10.40 -8.22
C GLY A 64 0.01 11.04 -7.33
N ASN A 65 -0.35 11.39 -6.09
CA ASN A 65 0.57 11.98 -5.11
C ASN A 65 1.10 10.95 -4.11
N CYS A 66 0.62 9.71 -4.16
CA CYS A 66 1.05 8.68 -3.24
C CYS A 66 2.39 8.06 -3.68
N TYR A 67 3.26 7.80 -2.71
CA TYR A 67 4.48 7.04 -2.94
C TYR A 67 4.17 5.54 -2.86
N ILE A 68 4.08 4.88 -4.02
CA ILE A 68 3.82 3.43 -4.12
C ILE A 68 5.16 2.69 -4.06
N PHE A 69 5.31 1.80 -3.09
CA PHE A 69 6.58 1.10 -2.88
C PHE A 69 6.47 -0.42 -2.85
N GLU A 70 5.28 -0.99 -2.63
CA GLU A 70 5.04 -2.43 -2.78
C GLU A 70 3.76 -2.69 -3.57
N VAL A 71 3.80 -3.73 -4.41
CA VAL A 71 2.68 -4.18 -5.23
C VAL A 71 2.59 -5.70 -5.21
N ALA A 72 1.38 -6.24 -5.09
CA ALA A 72 1.10 -7.65 -5.32
C ALA A 72 0.21 -7.84 -6.56
N VAL A 73 0.59 -8.80 -7.40
CA VAL A 73 -0.12 -9.18 -8.62
C VAL A 73 -0.52 -10.64 -8.52
N ILE A 74 -1.79 -10.94 -8.76
CA ILE A 74 -2.32 -12.31 -8.77
C ILE A 74 -2.96 -12.55 -10.13
N GLY A 75 -2.48 -13.57 -10.86
CA GLY A 75 -3.05 -13.92 -12.17
C GLY A 75 -2.99 -12.79 -13.20
N GLY A 76 -2.00 -11.90 -13.11
CA GLY A 76 -1.84 -10.75 -14.02
C GLY A 76 -2.72 -9.54 -13.68
N VAL A 77 -3.43 -9.57 -12.55
CA VAL A 77 -4.25 -8.46 -12.05
C VAL A 77 -3.60 -7.88 -10.80
N LEU A 78 -3.64 -6.55 -10.67
CA LEU A 78 -3.22 -5.85 -9.47
C LEU A 78 -4.15 -6.25 -8.30
N ASP A 79 -3.62 -6.89 -7.27
CA ASP A 79 -4.40 -7.29 -6.08
C ASP A 79 -4.25 -6.28 -4.94
N LYS A 80 -3.00 -5.91 -4.64
CA LYS A 80 -2.66 -5.08 -3.49
C LYS A 80 -1.65 -4.02 -3.90
N VAL A 81 -1.86 -2.80 -3.42
CA VAL A 81 -0.89 -1.72 -3.51
C VAL A 81 -0.61 -1.23 -2.10
N VAL A 82 0.66 -1.12 -1.76
CA VAL A 82 1.11 -0.47 -0.53
C VAL A 82 1.66 0.88 -0.90
N LEU A 83 1.05 1.91 -0.33
CA LEU A 83 1.36 3.30 -0.61
C LEU A 83 1.62 4.06 0.68
N ARG A 84 2.44 5.10 0.57
CA ARG A 84 2.77 6.05 1.63
C ARG A 84 2.27 7.42 1.22
N THR A 85 1.63 8.11 2.15
CA THR A 85 1.24 9.51 2.01
C THR A 85 1.41 10.23 3.34
N GLU A 86 1.53 11.56 3.27
CA GLU A 86 1.59 12.39 4.47
C GLU A 86 0.32 12.20 5.32
N PHE A 87 0.51 12.08 6.64
CA PHE A 87 -0.58 11.99 7.61
C PHE A 87 -0.67 13.27 8.45
N ASP A 88 0.46 13.67 9.02
CA ASP A 88 0.62 14.93 9.72
C ASP A 88 2.05 15.47 9.53
N LYS A 89 2.41 16.54 10.25
CA LYS A 89 3.72 17.18 10.11
C LYS A 89 4.90 16.24 10.43
N ASP A 90 4.71 15.30 11.37
CA ASP A 90 5.75 14.43 11.91
C ASP A 90 5.65 13.00 11.36
N ASN A 91 4.48 12.61 10.83
CA ASN A 91 4.15 11.25 10.47
C ASN A 91 3.64 11.10 9.04
N ASP A 92 3.95 9.95 8.46
CA ASP A 92 3.30 9.43 7.26
C ASP A 92 2.40 8.25 7.62
N ILE A 93 1.32 8.10 6.85
CA ILE A 93 0.47 6.93 6.90
C ILE A 93 0.81 6.02 5.73
N ILE A 94 0.95 4.74 6.05
CA ILE A 94 1.14 3.70 5.06
C ILE A 94 -0.13 2.87 5.00
N LEU A 95 -0.63 2.68 3.78
CA LEU A 95 -1.89 2.01 3.51
C LEU A 95 -1.64 0.82 2.59
N ALA A 96 -2.08 -0.36 3.02
CA ALA A 96 -2.19 -1.52 2.15
C ALA A 96 -3.63 -1.59 1.60
N VAL A 97 -3.79 -1.14 0.37
CA VAL A 97 -5.10 -1.01 -0.29
C VAL A 97 -5.28 -2.13 -1.30
N ASN A 98 -6.50 -2.64 -1.40
CA ASN A 98 -6.87 -3.48 -2.53
C ASN A 98 -6.90 -2.62 -3.82
N ALA A 99 -6.43 -3.15 -4.93
CA ALA A 99 -6.43 -2.40 -6.18
C ALA A 99 -7.78 -2.45 -6.92
N ALA A 100 -8.56 -3.52 -6.73
CA ALA A 100 -9.86 -3.69 -7.37
C ALA A 100 -10.96 -2.85 -6.71
N ASN A 101 -10.86 -2.66 -5.40
CA ASN A 101 -11.71 -1.76 -4.62
C ASN A 101 -10.83 -0.98 -3.64
N PRO A 102 -11.14 0.28 -3.32
CA PRO A 102 -10.27 1.13 -2.49
C PRO A 102 -10.33 0.77 -1.00
N ARG A 103 -10.40 -0.52 -0.69
CA ARG A 103 -10.53 -1.03 0.67
C ARG A 103 -9.15 -1.20 1.31
N VAL A 104 -8.94 -0.50 2.42
CA VAL A 104 -7.72 -0.57 3.23
C VAL A 104 -7.75 -1.85 4.07
N ARG A 105 -6.87 -2.80 3.71
CA ARG A 105 -6.71 -4.08 4.42
C ARG A 105 -6.01 -3.91 5.76
N THR A 106 -5.00 -3.05 5.79
CA THR A 106 -4.25 -2.69 7.00
C THR A 106 -3.55 -1.35 6.80
N LEU A 107 -3.09 -0.75 7.90
CA LEU A 107 -2.36 0.51 7.91
C LEU A 107 -1.37 0.55 9.07
N TRP A 108 -0.39 1.43 8.95
CA TRP A 108 0.48 1.79 10.06
C TRP A 108 1.01 3.22 9.89
N ILE A 109 1.46 3.79 11.00
CA ILE A 109 2.01 5.14 11.06
C ILE A 109 3.53 5.05 11.17
N ASN A 110 4.22 5.82 10.33
CA ASN A 110 5.67 5.95 10.37
C ASN A 110 6.04 7.39 10.69
N GLU A 111 6.87 7.59 11.71
CA GLU A 111 7.53 8.88 11.90
C GLU A 111 8.44 9.15 10.70
N LYS A 112 8.39 10.38 10.17
CA LYS A 112 9.20 10.80 9.01
C LYS A 112 10.70 10.68 9.27
N ASN A 113 11.12 10.74 10.54
CA ASN A 113 12.51 10.65 10.96
C ASN A 113 12.93 9.22 11.40
N ASP A 114 12.03 8.24 11.40
CA ASP A 114 12.36 6.88 11.81
C ASP A 114 13.01 6.08 10.67
N LYS A 115 14.33 5.86 10.81
CA LYS A 115 15.14 5.06 9.89
C LYS A 115 15.02 3.55 10.13
N ARG A 116 14.37 3.10 11.21
CA ARG A 116 14.27 1.66 11.54
C ARG A 116 13.40 0.91 10.55
N ASN A 117 12.43 1.58 9.95
CA ASN A 117 11.52 1.03 8.94
C ASN A 117 12.18 0.81 7.56
N GLU A 118 13.47 1.10 7.40
CA GLU A 118 14.24 0.83 6.17
C GLU A 118 14.66 -0.65 6.03
N ARG A 119 14.47 -1.49 7.07
CA ARG A 119 14.81 -2.92 7.03
C ARG A 119 13.69 -3.75 6.43
N ILE A 120 13.59 -3.71 5.11
CA ILE A 120 12.72 -4.61 4.34
C ILE A 120 13.51 -5.84 3.94
N ASP A 121 12.96 -7.02 4.21
CA ASP A 121 13.48 -8.28 3.66
C ASP A 121 13.17 -8.30 2.16
N LEU A 122 14.17 -8.01 1.33
CA LEU A 122 13.99 -7.96 -0.11
C LEU A 122 13.84 -9.35 -0.73
N GLU A 123 14.21 -10.45 -0.06
CA GLU A 123 14.18 -11.79 -0.65
C GLU A 123 12.75 -12.28 -0.96
N VAL A 124 11.75 -11.75 -0.25
CA VAL A 124 10.33 -12.10 -0.46
C VAL A 124 9.70 -11.47 -1.71
N TYR A 125 10.44 -10.60 -2.41
CA TYR A 125 9.97 -9.90 -3.62
C TYR A 125 10.61 -10.44 -4.88
N ASP A 126 9.83 -10.54 -5.94
CA ASP A 126 10.24 -10.84 -7.29
C ASP A 126 11.10 -9.71 -7.88
N THR A 127 12.01 -10.07 -8.78
CA THR A 127 12.74 -9.13 -9.62
C THR A 127 11.96 -8.87 -10.92
N PRO A 128 12.10 -7.67 -11.54
CA PRO A 128 11.51 -7.35 -12.84
C PRO A 128 11.84 -8.33 -13.96
#